data_AF-A0A1M5GG67-F1
#
_entry.id   AF-A0A1M5GG67-F1
#
_cell.length_a   1.000
_cell.length_b   1.000
_cell.length_c   1.000
_cell.angle_alpha   90.00
_cell.angle_beta   90.00
_cell.angle_gamma   90.00
#
_symmetry.space_group_name_H-M   'P 1'
#
loop_
_entity.id
_entity.type
_entity.pdbx_description
1 polymer ?
#
loop_
_entity_poly.entity_id
_entity_poly.type
_entity_poly.pdbx_seq_one_letter_code
_entity_poly.pdbx_strand_id
1 'polypeptide(L)'
;MNVFVIGIGLIGGSLAKDIKRNRPDSKIYGIDANERHLEEALSLSLIDEKADYGQLNQADFVIVGIPVDVMVQELPKILDAIDDDTVVFDVGSTKSLICKVVENHPKRRNFLACHPIAGTEFSGPSAALEGLFMGKTNIICEIEKTAFKLQEMALELFQQLGMRIRYMNPEAHDKHIAYVSHLSHISSFMLGKTVIEKERNERDIFDMAGSGFESTVRLAKSSPAMWTPIFRQNKENVVETLREYIHNLKEFKAMLIADDYEGIYKEMNSTNKIKEILNGIPLNKK
;
A
#
# COMPACT_ATOMS: atom_id res chain seq x y z
N MET A 1 -16.17 -21.03 -1.79
CA MET A 1 -15.47 -20.01 -0.98
C MET A 1 -16.05 -18.66 -1.31
N ASN A 2 -16.62 -17.96 -0.34
CA ASN A 2 -17.21 -16.64 -0.48
C ASN A 2 -16.21 -15.57 -0.02
N VAL A 3 -15.81 -14.70 -0.93
CA VAL A 3 -14.86 -13.62 -0.67
C VAL A 3 -15.55 -12.28 -0.88
N PHE A 4 -15.54 -11.44 0.14
CA PHE A 4 -16.07 -10.08 0.08
C PHE A 4 -14.91 -9.11 -0.07
N VAL A 5 -14.97 -8.22 -1.05
CA VAL A 5 -13.98 -7.18 -1.29
C VAL A 5 -14.63 -5.83 -1.06
N ILE A 6 -14.22 -5.16 0.02
CA ILE A 6 -14.68 -3.82 0.40
C ILE A 6 -13.65 -2.82 -0.13
N GLY A 7 -14.01 -2.06 -1.16
CA GLY A 7 -13.10 -1.18 -1.92
C GLY A 7 -12.47 -1.90 -3.10
N ILE A 8 -13.03 -1.71 -4.30
CA ILE A 8 -12.68 -2.48 -5.51
C ILE A 8 -11.78 -1.63 -6.41
N GLY A 9 -10.68 -1.14 -5.84
CA GLY A 9 -9.64 -0.43 -6.58
C GLY A 9 -8.58 -1.38 -7.18
N LEU A 10 -7.40 -0.82 -7.44
CA LEU A 10 -6.21 -1.57 -7.86
C LEU A 10 -5.97 -2.80 -6.97
N ILE A 11 -5.86 -2.62 -5.65
CA ILE A 11 -5.43 -3.69 -4.75
C ILE A 11 -6.55 -4.73 -4.56
N GLY A 12 -7.76 -4.29 -4.21
CA GLY A 12 -8.91 -5.19 -4.02
C GLY A 12 -9.26 -5.96 -5.30
N GLY A 13 -9.28 -5.28 -6.46
CA GLY A 13 -9.52 -5.92 -7.74
C GLY A 13 -8.41 -6.89 -8.16
N SER A 14 -7.13 -6.59 -7.88
CA SER A 14 -6.02 -7.51 -8.16
C SER A 14 -6.11 -8.77 -7.31
N LEU A 15 -6.47 -8.64 -6.02
CA LEU A 15 -6.69 -9.79 -5.14
C LEU A 15 -7.84 -10.65 -5.64
N ALA A 16 -8.96 -10.03 -6.03
CA ALA A 16 -10.09 -10.74 -6.59
C ALA A 16 -9.72 -11.55 -7.84
N LYS A 17 -8.96 -10.96 -8.78
CA LYS A 17 -8.46 -11.67 -9.98
C LYS A 17 -7.60 -12.86 -9.61
N ASP A 18 -6.60 -12.67 -8.76
CA ASP A 18 -5.66 -13.73 -8.41
C ASP A 18 -6.34 -14.85 -7.60
N ILE A 19 -7.30 -14.51 -6.74
CA ILE A 19 -8.12 -15.48 -6.01
C ILE A 19 -8.96 -16.30 -6.99
N LYS A 20 -9.70 -15.65 -7.89
CA LYS A 20 -10.55 -16.33 -8.88
C LYS A 20 -9.73 -17.25 -9.78
N ARG A 21 -8.53 -16.80 -10.19
CA ARG A 21 -7.60 -17.60 -10.99
C ARG A 21 -7.13 -18.86 -10.25
N ASN A 22 -6.77 -18.74 -8.98
CA ASN A 22 -6.29 -19.88 -8.17
C ASN A 22 -7.43 -20.79 -7.69
N ARG A 23 -8.64 -20.24 -7.53
CA ARG A 23 -9.84 -20.94 -7.07
C ARG A 23 -11.06 -20.52 -7.92
N PRO A 24 -11.25 -21.12 -9.11
CA PRO A 24 -12.32 -20.74 -10.05
C PRO A 24 -13.73 -20.83 -9.47
N ASP A 25 -13.97 -21.76 -8.54
CA ASP A 25 -15.26 -21.96 -7.88
C ASP A 25 -15.54 -20.97 -6.72
N SER A 26 -14.61 -20.05 -6.46
CA SER A 26 -14.84 -18.96 -5.50
C SER A 26 -15.90 -18.00 -6.03
N LYS A 27 -16.70 -17.44 -5.12
CA LYS A 27 -17.66 -16.37 -5.42
C LYS A 27 -17.18 -15.09 -4.79
N ILE A 28 -16.99 -14.06 -5.62
CA ILE A 28 -16.45 -12.77 -5.22
C ILE A 28 -17.61 -11.75 -5.15
N TYR A 29 -17.77 -11.15 -3.99
CA TYR A 29 -18.77 -10.13 -3.71
C TYR A 29 -18.08 -8.77 -3.57
N GLY A 30 -18.59 -7.76 -4.27
CA GLY A 30 -18.04 -6.41 -4.24
C GLY A 30 -18.87 -5.46 -3.38
N ILE A 31 -18.20 -4.68 -2.53
CA ILE A 31 -18.79 -3.57 -1.78
C ILE A 31 -17.92 -2.34 -2.03
N ASP A 32 -18.52 -1.25 -2.53
CA ASP A 32 -17.80 0.02 -2.74
C ASP A 32 -18.76 1.19 -2.49
N ALA A 33 -18.23 2.30 -1.99
CA ALA A 33 -19.02 3.52 -1.83
C ALA A 33 -19.33 4.20 -3.18
N ASN A 34 -18.57 3.87 -4.23
CA ASN A 34 -18.78 4.36 -5.58
C ASN A 34 -19.48 3.30 -6.44
N GLU A 35 -20.77 3.54 -6.73
CA GLU A 35 -21.58 2.66 -7.57
C GLU A 35 -20.95 2.40 -8.95
N ARG A 36 -20.27 3.41 -9.53
CA ARG A 36 -19.58 3.24 -10.82
C ARG A 36 -18.43 2.24 -10.75
N HIS A 37 -17.73 2.17 -9.61
CA HIS A 37 -16.69 1.16 -9.43
C HIS A 37 -17.28 -0.25 -9.37
N LEU A 38 -18.46 -0.42 -8.76
CA LEU A 38 -19.15 -1.71 -8.72
C LEU A 38 -19.61 -2.16 -10.12
N GLU A 39 -20.17 -1.23 -10.90
CA GLU A 39 -20.55 -1.49 -12.30
C GLU A 39 -19.34 -1.87 -13.16
N GLU A 40 -18.26 -1.10 -13.06
CA GLU A 40 -17.01 -1.37 -13.77
C GLU A 40 -16.41 -2.72 -13.33
N ALA A 41 -16.37 -3.01 -12.03
CA ALA A 41 -15.88 -4.27 -11.50
C ALA A 41 -16.65 -5.49 -12.01
N LEU A 42 -17.99 -5.41 -12.13
CA LEU A 42 -18.80 -6.46 -12.75
C LEU A 42 -18.44 -6.64 -14.23
N SER A 43 -18.36 -5.54 -14.99
CA SER A 43 -18.03 -5.59 -16.42
C SER A 43 -16.64 -6.18 -16.68
N LEU A 44 -15.69 -5.95 -15.76
CA LEU A 44 -14.34 -6.49 -15.80
C LEU A 44 -14.24 -7.90 -15.19
N SER A 45 -15.35 -8.47 -14.72
CA SER A 45 -15.40 -9.76 -14.03
C SER A 45 -14.45 -9.84 -12.81
N LEU A 46 -14.25 -8.72 -12.12
CA LEU A 46 -13.51 -8.66 -10.86
C LEU A 46 -14.37 -9.15 -9.69
N ILE A 47 -15.68 -8.97 -9.80
CA ILE A 47 -16.67 -9.44 -8.83
C ILE A 47 -17.76 -10.21 -9.57
N ASP A 48 -18.37 -11.19 -8.91
CA ASP A 48 -19.53 -11.93 -9.41
C ASP A 48 -20.85 -11.24 -9.06
N GLU A 49 -20.90 -10.57 -7.90
CA GLU A 49 -22.13 -9.95 -7.36
C GLU A 49 -21.81 -8.68 -6.57
N LYS A 50 -22.69 -7.67 -6.61
CA LYS A 50 -22.65 -6.53 -5.68
C LYS A 50 -23.22 -6.99 -4.34
N ALA A 51 -22.68 -6.49 -3.23
CA ALA A 51 -23.15 -6.83 -1.90
C ALA A 51 -23.17 -5.62 -0.95
N ASP A 52 -23.74 -5.83 0.22
CA ASP A 52 -23.68 -4.91 1.36
C ASP A 52 -23.22 -5.61 2.65
N TYR A 53 -23.08 -4.85 3.74
CA TYR A 53 -22.60 -5.39 5.01
C TYR A 53 -23.56 -6.43 5.63
N GLY A 54 -24.85 -6.39 5.32
CA GLY A 54 -25.83 -7.36 5.82
C GLY A 54 -25.62 -8.78 5.30
N GLN A 55 -24.77 -8.94 4.28
CA GLN A 55 -24.40 -10.23 3.69
C GLN A 55 -23.03 -10.73 4.16
N LEU A 56 -22.36 -10.06 5.10
CA LEU A 56 -21.00 -10.45 5.55
C LEU A 56 -20.97 -11.72 6.41
N ASN A 57 -22.10 -12.14 6.96
CA ASN A 57 -22.22 -13.39 7.74
C ASN A 57 -21.92 -14.65 6.91
N GLN A 58 -22.09 -14.63 5.59
CA GLN A 58 -21.75 -15.76 4.70
C GLN A 58 -20.29 -15.72 4.20
N ALA A 59 -19.45 -14.81 4.68
CA ALA A 59 -18.09 -14.62 4.20
C ALA A 59 -17.10 -15.63 4.79
N ASP A 60 -16.30 -16.28 3.94
CA ASP A 60 -15.08 -16.97 4.39
C ASP A 60 -13.94 -15.94 4.57
N PHE A 61 -13.83 -14.99 3.65
CA PHE A 61 -12.86 -13.91 3.66
C PHE A 61 -13.53 -12.55 3.42
N VAL A 62 -13.08 -11.53 4.16
CA VAL A 62 -13.37 -10.12 3.91
C VAL A 62 -12.06 -9.37 3.72
N ILE A 63 -11.89 -8.80 2.53
CA ILE A 63 -10.71 -8.02 2.13
C ILE A 63 -11.08 -6.54 2.20
N VAL A 64 -10.37 -5.79 3.03
CA VAL A 64 -10.65 -4.36 3.25
C VAL A 64 -9.61 -3.49 2.54
N GLY A 65 -9.98 -3.01 1.35
CA GLY A 65 -9.17 -2.22 0.41
C GLY A 65 -9.62 -0.77 0.23
N ILE A 66 -10.15 -0.15 1.28
CA ILE A 66 -10.58 1.26 1.31
C ILE A 66 -9.48 2.17 1.90
N PRO A 67 -9.58 3.51 1.73
CA PRO A 67 -8.62 4.45 2.32
C PRO A 67 -8.45 4.25 3.83
N VAL A 68 -7.23 4.41 4.33
CA VAL A 68 -6.86 4.05 5.71
C VAL A 68 -7.64 4.83 6.77
N ASP A 69 -8.05 6.07 6.50
CA ASP A 69 -8.87 6.89 7.41
C ASP A 69 -10.32 6.44 7.46
N VAL A 70 -10.88 6.02 6.32
CA VAL A 70 -12.20 5.41 6.25
C VAL A 70 -12.19 4.04 6.94
N MET A 71 -11.13 3.25 6.71
CA MET A 71 -10.97 1.91 7.28
C MET A 71 -11.03 1.90 8.81
N VAL A 72 -10.41 2.89 9.45
CA VAL A 72 -10.44 3.08 10.92
C VAL A 72 -11.88 3.25 11.44
N GLN A 73 -12.80 3.78 10.64
CA GLN A 73 -14.21 3.96 11.02
C GLN A 73 -15.07 2.74 10.66
N GLU A 74 -14.76 2.08 9.54
CA GLU A 74 -15.56 0.99 8.99
C GLU A 74 -15.22 -0.39 9.55
N LEU A 75 -13.96 -0.62 9.93
CA LEU A 75 -13.52 -1.95 10.38
C LEU A 75 -14.30 -2.49 11.58
N PRO A 76 -14.64 -1.71 12.63
CA PRO A 76 -15.50 -2.22 13.71
C PRO A 76 -16.87 -2.68 13.21
N LYS A 77 -17.51 -1.93 12.30
CA LYS A 77 -18.82 -2.28 11.72
C LYS A 77 -18.74 -3.55 10.88
N ILE A 78 -17.66 -3.70 10.13
CA ILE A 78 -17.37 -4.92 9.36
C ILE A 78 -17.23 -6.11 10.30
N LEU A 79 -16.48 -5.96 11.40
CA LEU A 79 -16.30 -7.01 12.40
C LEU A 79 -17.63 -7.37 13.09
N ASP A 80 -18.51 -6.41 13.36
CA ASP A 80 -19.82 -6.68 13.93
C ASP A 80 -20.70 -7.57 13.02
N ALA A 81 -20.56 -7.42 11.70
CA ALA A 81 -21.43 -8.05 10.69
C ALA A 81 -20.99 -9.45 10.20
N ILE A 82 -19.76 -9.90 10.50
CA ILE A 82 -19.22 -11.20 10.07
C ILE A 82 -19.59 -12.35 11.01
N ASP A 83 -19.37 -13.60 10.59
CA ASP A 83 -19.41 -14.77 11.46
C ASP A 83 -18.07 -15.04 12.16
N ASP A 84 -18.08 -15.88 13.20
CA ASP A 84 -16.89 -16.16 14.03
C ASP A 84 -15.77 -16.93 13.32
N ASP A 85 -16.09 -17.55 12.19
CA ASP A 85 -15.15 -18.29 11.33
C ASP A 85 -14.65 -17.47 10.11
N THR A 86 -15.06 -16.20 9.99
CA THR A 86 -14.63 -15.32 8.88
C THR A 86 -13.23 -14.74 9.13
N VAL A 87 -12.37 -14.77 8.11
CA VAL A 87 -11.09 -14.05 8.10
C VAL A 87 -11.30 -12.64 7.55
N VAL A 88 -10.97 -11.61 8.31
CA VAL A 88 -10.93 -10.22 7.83
C VAL A 88 -9.47 -9.78 7.75
N PHE A 89 -9.02 -9.31 6.59
CA PHE A 89 -7.71 -8.69 6.48
C PHE A 89 -7.76 -7.40 5.68
N ASP A 90 -6.92 -6.45 6.05
CA ASP A 90 -6.79 -5.20 5.32
C ASP A 90 -5.58 -5.18 4.38
N VAL A 91 -5.49 -4.15 3.56
CA VAL A 91 -4.34 -3.91 2.67
C VAL A 91 -3.81 -2.48 2.78
N GLY A 92 -4.12 -1.80 3.88
CA GLY A 92 -3.79 -0.40 4.12
C GLY A 92 -2.29 -0.15 4.31
N SER A 93 -1.84 1.07 3.99
CA SER A 93 -0.41 1.41 4.07
C SER A 93 0.10 1.79 5.47
N THR A 94 -0.79 1.86 6.47
CA THR A 94 -0.49 2.19 7.88
C THR A 94 -1.16 1.18 8.80
N LYS A 95 -0.55 0.87 9.95
CA LYS A 95 -0.96 -0.27 10.79
C LYS A 95 -1.23 0.08 12.25
N SER A 96 -0.53 1.05 12.85
CA SER A 96 -0.67 1.31 14.30
C SER A 96 -2.10 1.71 14.68
N LEU A 97 -2.69 2.66 13.94
CA LEU A 97 -4.02 3.16 14.26
C LEU A 97 -5.12 2.11 14.04
N ILE A 98 -5.08 1.37 12.92
CA ILE A 98 -6.11 0.37 12.63
C ILE A 98 -6.08 -0.78 13.64
N CYS A 99 -4.88 -1.23 14.04
CA CYS A 99 -4.72 -2.24 15.10
C CYS A 99 -5.25 -1.71 16.44
N LYS A 100 -4.96 -0.45 16.78
CA LYS A 100 -5.40 0.17 18.03
C LYS A 100 -6.93 0.27 18.13
N VAL A 101 -7.61 0.63 17.04
CA VAL A 101 -9.08 0.77 17.02
C VAL A 101 -9.79 -0.53 17.39
N VAL A 102 -9.29 -1.67 16.90
CA VAL A 102 -9.95 -2.96 17.11
C VAL A 102 -9.38 -3.75 18.29
N GLU A 103 -8.41 -3.21 19.03
CA GLU A 103 -7.67 -3.92 20.08
C GLU A 103 -8.59 -4.65 21.09
N ASN A 104 -9.68 -3.99 21.50
CA ASN A 104 -10.66 -4.52 22.46
C ASN A 104 -11.97 -4.98 21.80
N HIS A 105 -12.00 -5.11 20.47
CA HIS A 105 -13.18 -5.57 19.77
C HIS A 105 -13.49 -7.04 20.11
N PRO A 106 -14.75 -7.44 20.39
CA PRO A 106 -15.09 -8.83 20.69
C PRO A 106 -14.62 -9.82 19.62
N LYS A 107 -14.63 -9.38 18.36
CA LYS A 107 -14.15 -10.12 17.19
C LYS A 107 -12.73 -9.72 16.72
N ARG A 108 -11.88 -9.17 17.60
CA ARG A 108 -10.47 -8.87 17.28
C ARG A 108 -9.75 -10.10 16.72
N ARG A 109 -10.12 -11.30 17.20
CA ARG A 109 -9.57 -12.59 16.76
C ARG A 109 -9.80 -12.89 15.27
N ASN A 110 -10.73 -12.20 14.61
CA ASN A 110 -11.05 -12.40 13.19
C ASN A 110 -10.24 -11.48 12.26
N PHE A 111 -9.59 -10.45 12.79
CA PHE A 111 -8.86 -9.48 11.99
C PHE A 111 -7.37 -9.81 11.90
N LEU A 112 -6.81 -9.70 10.70
CA LEU A 112 -5.38 -9.82 10.42
C LEU A 112 -4.90 -8.54 9.73
N ALA A 113 -4.07 -7.76 10.43
CA ALA A 113 -3.59 -6.49 9.90
C ALA A 113 -2.47 -6.75 8.88
N CYS A 114 -2.71 -6.41 7.61
CA CYS A 114 -1.84 -6.77 6.49
C CYS A 114 -1.46 -5.56 5.64
N HIS A 115 -0.27 -5.60 5.03
CA HIS A 115 0.17 -4.60 4.07
C HIS A 115 0.99 -5.29 2.98
N PRO A 116 0.37 -5.63 1.84
CA PRO A 116 1.12 -6.08 0.66
C PRO A 116 1.93 -4.89 0.12
N ILE A 117 3.25 -5.04 0.07
CA ILE A 117 4.17 -4.06 -0.50
C ILE A 117 4.15 -4.20 -2.04
N ALA A 118 3.02 -3.80 -2.60
CA ALA A 118 2.69 -3.86 -4.01
C ALA A 118 1.75 -2.70 -4.36
N GLY A 119 1.86 -2.18 -5.58
CA GLY A 119 1.03 -1.09 -6.03
C GLY A 119 1.59 -0.42 -7.27
N THR A 120 0.76 0.43 -7.86
CA THR A 120 1.11 1.32 -8.97
C THR A 120 0.56 2.71 -8.64
N GLU A 121 0.91 3.70 -9.44
CA GLU A 121 0.36 5.05 -9.36
C GLU A 121 -1.11 5.15 -9.81
N PHE A 122 -1.70 4.07 -10.34
CA PHE A 122 -3.07 4.03 -10.87
C PHE A 122 -4.10 3.57 -9.82
N SER A 123 -5.35 3.97 -10.01
CA SER A 123 -6.47 3.68 -9.09
C SER A 123 -7.73 3.26 -9.84
N GLY A 124 -8.67 2.65 -9.12
CA GLY A 124 -9.95 2.17 -9.66
C GLY A 124 -9.92 0.71 -10.13
N PRO A 125 -11.09 0.13 -10.46
CA PRO A 125 -11.21 -1.27 -10.88
C PRO A 125 -10.37 -1.63 -12.11
N SER A 126 -10.36 -0.79 -13.15
CA SER A 126 -9.54 -1.00 -14.36
C SER A 126 -8.04 -1.04 -14.13
N ALA A 127 -7.55 -0.53 -12.99
CA ALA A 127 -6.14 -0.64 -12.64
C ALA A 127 -5.75 -2.04 -12.14
N ALA A 128 -6.70 -2.95 -11.88
CA ALA A 128 -6.43 -4.28 -11.34
C ALA A 128 -5.52 -5.13 -12.23
N LEU A 129 -4.43 -5.63 -11.65
CA LEU A 129 -3.40 -6.41 -12.33
C LEU A 129 -3.40 -7.84 -11.81
N GLU A 130 -3.33 -8.79 -12.73
CA GLU A 130 -3.09 -10.19 -12.38
C GLU A 130 -1.62 -10.38 -11.98
N GLY A 131 -1.38 -11.16 -10.93
CA GLY A 131 -0.05 -11.45 -10.42
C GLY A 131 0.63 -10.26 -9.74
N LEU A 132 -0.12 -9.21 -9.36
CA LEU A 132 0.41 -8.00 -8.72
C LEU A 132 1.28 -8.32 -7.50
N PHE A 133 0.88 -9.35 -6.75
CA PHE A 133 1.47 -9.72 -5.46
C PHE A 133 2.54 -10.82 -5.55
N MET A 134 2.74 -11.40 -6.73
CA MET A 134 3.70 -12.49 -6.91
C MET A 134 5.12 -12.01 -6.57
N GLY A 135 5.77 -12.69 -5.63
CA GLY A 135 7.10 -12.35 -5.10
C GLY A 135 7.13 -11.11 -4.22
N LYS A 136 6.00 -10.42 -4.00
CA LYS A 136 5.91 -9.22 -3.16
C LYS A 136 5.86 -9.59 -1.69
N THR A 137 6.40 -8.71 -0.86
CA THR A 137 6.33 -8.88 0.59
C THR A 137 4.93 -8.52 1.07
N ASN A 138 4.31 -9.35 1.89
CA ASN A 138 3.14 -8.99 2.68
C ASN A 138 3.55 -8.87 4.14
N ILE A 139 3.43 -7.67 4.71
CA ILE A 139 3.74 -7.45 6.12
C ILE A 139 2.49 -7.75 6.94
N ILE A 140 2.63 -8.63 7.93
CA ILE A 140 1.54 -9.00 8.84
C ILE A 140 1.88 -8.47 10.23
N CYS A 141 0.94 -7.72 10.83
CA CYS A 141 1.06 -7.18 12.17
C CYS A 141 0.11 -7.87 13.14
N GLU A 142 0.56 -8.03 14.39
CA GLU A 142 -0.20 -8.64 15.50
C GLU A 142 -0.82 -10.00 15.15
N ILE A 143 -0.07 -10.86 14.45
CA ILE A 143 -0.58 -12.18 14.04
C ILE A 143 -1.07 -12.99 15.24
N GLU A 144 -0.40 -12.85 16.38
CA GLU A 144 -0.73 -13.51 17.65
C GLU A 144 -2.11 -13.12 18.22
N LYS A 145 -2.69 -11.99 17.79
CA LYS A 145 -4.05 -11.57 18.19
C LYS A 145 -5.16 -12.18 17.33
N THR A 146 -4.82 -12.78 16.18
CA THR A 146 -5.78 -13.48 15.30
C THR A 146 -5.93 -14.93 15.77
N ALA A 147 -7.09 -15.56 15.62
CA ALA A 147 -7.26 -16.97 15.98
C ALA A 147 -6.42 -17.88 15.07
N PHE A 148 -5.77 -18.91 15.63
CA PHE A 148 -4.84 -19.78 14.89
C PHE A 148 -5.42 -20.36 13.59
N LYS A 149 -6.64 -20.91 13.63
CA LYS A 149 -7.36 -21.42 12.44
C LYS A 149 -7.51 -20.35 11.34
N LEU A 150 -7.81 -19.11 11.72
CA LEU A 150 -7.99 -17.98 10.80
C LEU A 150 -6.65 -17.49 10.23
N GLN A 151 -5.59 -17.54 11.05
CA GLN A 151 -4.23 -17.28 10.58
C GLN A 151 -3.83 -18.28 9.49
N GLU A 152 -4.01 -19.57 9.72
CA GLU A 152 -3.65 -20.62 8.75
C GLU A 152 -4.38 -20.43 7.42
N MET A 153 -5.69 -20.17 7.46
CA MET A 153 -6.49 -19.87 6.26
C MET A 153 -5.94 -18.66 5.48
N ALA A 154 -5.58 -17.58 6.18
CA ALA A 154 -5.01 -16.38 5.54
C ALA A 154 -3.61 -16.65 4.96
N LEU A 155 -2.74 -17.35 5.69
CA LEU A 155 -1.38 -17.66 5.27
C LEU A 155 -1.36 -18.60 4.05
N GLU A 156 -2.25 -19.59 4.00
CA GLU A 156 -2.45 -20.44 2.81
C GLU A 156 -2.85 -19.62 1.58
N LEU A 157 -3.78 -18.67 1.76
CA LEU A 157 -4.18 -17.76 0.70
C LEU A 157 -2.98 -16.94 0.21
N PHE A 158 -2.24 -16.29 1.10
CA PHE A 158 -1.08 -15.48 0.72
C PHE A 158 0.03 -16.29 0.04
N GLN A 159 0.23 -17.54 0.47
CA GLN A 159 1.18 -18.45 -0.17
C GLN A 159 0.76 -18.79 -1.60
N GLN A 160 -0.52 -19.06 -1.84
CA GLN A 160 -1.06 -19.31 -3.19
C GLN A 160 -0.94 -18.08 -4.10
N LEU A 161 -1.03 -16.88 -3.53
CA LEU A 161 -0.79 -15.61 -4.23
C LEU A 161 0.71 -15.33 -4.47
N GLY A 162 1.61 -16.19 -3.97
CA GLY A 162 3.06 -16.07 -4.14
C GLY A 162 3.68 -14.94 -3.30
N MET A 163 3.01 -14.49 -2.24
CA MET A 163 3.53 -13.45 -1.35
C MET A 163 4.60 -14.00 -0.39
N ARG A 164 5.56 -13.15 -0.02
CA ARG A 164 6.55 -13.42 1.03
C ARG A 164 6.12 -12.78 2.32
N ILE A 165 5.89 -13.57 3.36
CA ILE A 165 5.39 -13.05 4.64
C ILE A 165 6.53 -12.44 5.46
N ARG A 166 6.27 -11.27 6.04
CA ARG A 166 7.14 -10.67 7.06
C ARG A 166 6.29 -10.23 8.25
N TYR A 167 6.62 -10.72 9.43
CA TYR A 167 5.97 -10.29 10.66
C TYR A 167 6.59 -9.00 11.20
N MET A 168 5.76 -8.12 11.72
CA MET A 168 6.22 -6.86 12.30
C MET A 168 5.24 -6.36 13.37
N ASN A 169 5.75 -5.63 14.35
CA ASN A 169 4.90 -4.85 15.24
C ASN A 169 4.33 -3.62 14.48
N PRO A 170 3.08 -3.19 14.72
CA PRO A 170 2.46 -2.07 14.00
C PRO A 170 3.26 -0.76 14.03
N GLU A 171 3.82 -0.40 15.20
CA GLU A 171 4.61 0.82 15.36
C GLU A 171 5.93 0.74 14.57
N ALA A 172 6.58 -0.42 14.61
CA ALA A 172 7.77 -0.68 13.80
C ALA A 172 7.46 -0.63 12.29
N HIS A 173 6.31 -1.16 11.87
CA HIS A 173 5.84 -1.08 10.49
C HIS A 173 5.71 0.37 10.04
N ASP A 174 4.97 1.18 10.78
CA ASP A 174 4.73 2.57 10.40
C ASP A 174 6.02 3.38 10.36
N LYS A 175 6.94 3.13 11.31
CA LYS A 175 8.28 3.72 11.27
C LYS A 175 9.03 3.32 9.99
N HIS A 176 9.16 2.03 9.69
CA HIS A 176 9.91 1.56 8.52
C HIS A 176 9.33 2.06 7.20
N ILE A 177 8.00 2.01 7.03
CA ILE A 177 7.31 2.48 5.83
C ILE A 177 7.46 4.00 5.64
N ALA A 178 7.61 4.77 6.73
CA ALA A 178 7.91 6.20 6.62
C ALA A 178 9.21 6.45 5.83
N TYR A 179 10.27 5.69 6.14
CA TYR A 179 11.57 5.77 5.47
C TYR A 179 11.55 5.24 4.05
N VAL A 180 10.95 4.05 3.83
CA VAL A 180 11.10 3.34 2.55
C VAL A 180 9.99 3.63 1.53
N SER A 181 8.92 4.33 1.92
CA SER A 181 7.77 4.60 1.03
C SER A 181 7.22 6.02 1.17
N HIS A 182 6.94 6.51 2.37
CA HIS A 182 6.30 7.83 2.51
C HIS A 182 7.25 8.96 2.09
N LEU A 183 8.52 8.88 2.51
CA LEU A 183 9.54 9.85 2.14
C LEU A 183 9.74 9.91 0.62
N SER A 184 9.75 8.77 -0.07
CA SER A 184 9.93 8.74 -1.53
C SER A 184 8.78 9.41 -2.27
N HIS A 185 7.54 9.26 -1.78
CA HIS A 185 6.38 9.97 -2.33
C HIS A 185 6.50 11.48 -2.14
N ILE A 186 6.80 11.95 -0.92
CA ILE A 186 7.00 13.38 -0.66
C ILE A 186 8.12 13.94 -1.54
N SER A 187 9.24 13.24 -1.62
CA SER A 187 10.39 13.63 -2.44
C SER A 187 10.02 13.74 -3.91
N SER A 188 9.27 12.76 -4.45
CA SER A 188 8.77 12.78 -5.82
C SER A 188 7.85 13.97 -6.08
N PHE A 189 6.87 14.23 -5.20
CA PHE A 189 5.96 15.38 -5.33
C PHE A 189 6.71 16.71 -5.28
N MET A 190 7.63 16.85 -4.33
CA MET A 190 8.36 18.11 -4.13
C MET A 190 9.41 18.36 -5.20
N LEU A 191 10.04 17.30 -5.75
CA LEU A 191 10.90 17.41 -6.92
C LEU A 191 10.10 17.88 -8.14
N GLY A 192 8.96 17.23 -8.42
CA GLY A 192 8.06 17.65 -9.51
C GLY A 192 7.59 19.10 -9.36
N LYS A 193 7.15 19.49 -8.16
CA LYS A 193 6.79 20.86 -7.83
C LYS A 193 7.94 21.85 -8.10
N THR A 194 9.16 21.53 -7.65
CA THR A 194 10.33 22.40 -7.81
C THR A 194 10.62 22.69 -9.28
N VAL A 195 10.52 21.67 -10.15
CA VAL A 195 10.71 21.85 -11.60
C VAL A 195 9.58 22.69 -12.21
N ILE A 196 8.32 22.37 -11.94
CA ILE A 196 7.15 23.10 -12.47
C ILE A 196 7.17 24.58 -12.08
N GLU A 197 7.57 24.90 -10.84
CA GLU A 197 7.59 26.30 -10.38
C GLU A 197 8.77 27.12 -10.93
N LYS A 198 9.87 26.47 -11.33
CA LYS A 198 11.09 27.13 -11.83
C LYS A 198 11.15 27.22 -13.34
N GLU A 199 10.78 26.15 -14.03
CA GLU A 199 10.72 26.10 -15.49
C GLU A 199 9.31 26.48 -15.96
N ARG A 200 9.07 27.78 -16.14
CA ARG A 200 7.74 28.29 -16.55
C ARG A 200 7.37 27.91 -17.98
N ASN A 201 8.34 27.53 -18.81
CA ASN A 201 8.10 27.06 -20.16
C ASN A 201 7.95 25.53 -20.16
N GLU A 202 6.70 25.06 -20.23
CA GLU A 202 6.40 23.63 -20.24
C GLU A 202 7.12 22.89 -21.37
N ARG A 203 7.39 23.53 -22.51
CA ARG A 203 8.11 22.90 -23.64
C ARG A 203 9.54 22.52 -23.26
N ASP A 204 10.23 23.37 -22.50
CA ASP A 204 11.60 23.11 -22.07
C ASP A 204 11.64 21.94 -21.05
N ILE A 205 10.60 21.81 -20.22
CA ILE A 205 10.42 20.63 -19.36
C ILE A 205 10.27 19.38 -20.21
N PHE A 206 9.38 19.38 -21.22
CA PHE A 206 9.16 18.20 -22.07
C PHE A 206 10.38 17.81 -22.89
N ASP A 207 11.11 18.79 -23.43
CA ASP A 207 12.27 18.55 -24.30
C ASP A 207 13.52 18.13 -23.52
N MET A 208 13.64 18.51 -22.23
CA MET A 208 14.81 18.22 -21.39
C MET A 208 14.57 17.17 -20.29
N ALA A 209 13.31 16.81 -19.99
CA ALA A 209 13.00 15.76 -19.04
C ALA A 209 13.42 14.38 -19.58
N GLY A 210 14.65 13.99 -19.30
CA GLY A 210 15.15 12.65 -19.58
C GLY A 210 14.46 11.57 -18.73
N SER A 211 14.69 10.31 -19.10
CA SER A 211 14.12 9.12 -18.43
C SER A 211 14.45 9.03 -16.92
N GLY A 212 15.56 9.63 -16.49
CA GLY A 212 15.92 9.73 -15.06
C GLY A 212 14.97 10.63 -14.27
N PHE A 213 14.53 11.76 -14.84
CA PHE A 213 13.56 12.63 -14.19
C PHE A 213 12.20 11.95 -14.11
N GLU A 214 11.70 11.42 -15.24
CA GLU A 214 10.41 10.74 -15.32
C GLU A 214 10.29 9.63 -14.28
N SER A 215 11.30 8.76 -14.18
CA SER A 215 11.31 7.67 -13.21
C SER A 215 11.35 8.15 -11.75
N THR A 216 12.05 9.26 -11.48
CA THR A 216 12.14 9.85 -10.13
C THR A 216 10.84 10.52 -9.71
N VAL A 217 10.15 11.21 -10.63
CA VAL A 217 8.88 11.89 -10.32
C VAL A 217 7.64 11.03 -10.58
N ARG A 218 7.79 9.77 -10.99
CA ARG A 218 6.67 8.86 -11.30
C ARG A 218 5.63 8.80 -10.18
N LEU A 219 6.08 8.78 -8.92
CA LEU A 219 5.20 8.68 -7.76
C LEU A 219 4.36 9.95 -7.53
N ALA A 220 4.72 11.08 -8.12
CA ALA A 220 3.94 12.32 -8.05
C ALA A 220 2.62 12.25 -8.83
N LYS A 221 2.41 11.19 -9.63
CA LYS A 221 1.12 10.89 -10.27
C LYS A 221 0.11 10.25 -9.31
N SER A 222 0.55 9.85 -8.12
CA SER A 222 -0.30 9.18 -7.13
C SER A 222 -1.41 10.10 -6.62
N SER A 223 -2.54 9.52 -6.24
CA SER A 223 -3.71 10.27 -5.78
C SER A 223 -3.46 11.04 -4.46
N PRO A 224 -3.67 12.37 -4.42
CA PRO A 224 -3.62 13.14 -3.17
C PRO A 224 -4.65 12.68 -2.14
N ALA A 225 -5.81 12.18 -2.60
CA ALA A 225 -6.86 11.65 -1.73
C ALA A 225 -6.43 10.35 -1.03
N MET A 226 -5.53 9.57 -1.62
CA MET A 226 -4.94 8.39 -0.99
C MET A 226 -3.80 8.77 -0.02
N TRP A 227 -2.90 9.66 -0.45
CA TRP A 227 -1.68 9.96 0.30
C TRP A 227 -1.89 10.90 1.49
N THR A 228 -2.86 11.81 1.43
CA THR A 228 -3.13 12.74 2.53
C THR A 228 -3.53 12.01 3.83
N PRO A 229 -4.47 11.02 3.79
CA PRO A 229 -4.75 10.17 4.95
C PRO A 229 -3.53 9.40 5.47
N ILE A 230 -2.71 8.85 4.58
CA ILE A 230 -1.50 8.10 4.95
C ILE A 230 -0.52 9.00 5.73
N PHE A 231 -0.23 10.20 5.21
CA PHE A 231 0.62 11.17 5.91
C PHE A 231 0.01 11.63 7.22
N ARG A 232 -1.31 11.80 7.29
CA ARG A 232 -2.00 12.17 8.53
C ARG A 232 -1.86 11.09 9.60
N GLN A 233 -2.08 9.83 9.25
CA GLN A 233 -2.00 8.72 10.20
C GLN A 233 -0.57 8.44 10.66
N ASN A 234 0.41 8.60 9.78
CA ASN A 234 1.82 8.36 10.12
C ASN A 234 2.62 9.66 10.33
N LYS A 235 1.95 10.73 10.78
CA LYS A 235 2.50 12.09 10.82
C LYS A 235 3.84 12.18 11.56
N GLU A 236 3.93 11.58 12.74
CA GLU A 236 5.12 11.71 13.60
C GLU A 236 6.36 11.12 12.94
N ASN A 237 6.27 9.88 12.43
CA ASN A 237 7.38 9.25 11.71
C ASN A 237 7.72 9.98 10.40
N VAL A 238 6.70 10.47 9.68
CA VAL A 238 6.91 11.24 8.44
C VAL A 238 7.64 12.56 8.71
N VAL A 239 7.27 13.28 9.77
CA VAL A 239 7.94 14.53 10.17
C VAL A 239 9.40 14.27 10.55
N GLU A 240 9.67 13.20 11.30
CA GLU A 240 11.05 12.83 11.66
C GLU A 240 11.87 12.50 10.41
N THR A 241 11.36 11.61 9.56
CA THR A 241 12.03 11.19 8.34
C THR A 241 12.29 12.37 7.39
N LEU A 242 11.33 13.30 7.28
CA LEU A 242 11.48 14.50 6.48
C LEU A 242 12.53 15.46 7.05
N ARG A 243 12.66 15.56 8.38
CA ARG A 243 13.70 16.36 9.03
C ARG A 243 15.09 15.84 8.65
N GLU A 244 15.31 14.53 8.75
CA GLU A 244 16.58 13.89 8.36
C GLU A 244 16.88 14.11 6.88
N TYR A 245 15.88 13.94 6.00
CA TYR A 245 16.07 14.16 4.57
C TYR A 245 16.42 15.63 4.24
N ILE A 246 15.74 16.59 4.88
CA ILE A 246 16.06 18.01 4.75
C ILE A 246 17.49 18.30 5.25
N HIS A 247 17.93 17.65 6.33
CA HIS A 247 19.30 17.78 6.81
C HIS A 247 20.31 17.30 5.76
N ASN A 248 20.12 16.11 5.19
CA ASN A 248 20.99 15.58 4.13
C ASN A 248 21.07 16.52 2.92
N LEU A 249 19.94 17.09 2.49
CA LEU A 249 19.91 18.06 1.39
C LEU A 249 20.64 19.37 1.73
N LYS A 250 20.58 19.83 2.98
CA LYS A 250 21.30 21.03 3.44
C LYS A 250 22.81 20.79 3.49
N GLU A 251 23.25 19.64 4.00
CA GLU A 251 24.67 19.27 4.02
C GLU A 251 25.23 19.19 2.60
N PHE A 252 24.51 18.52 1.68
CA PHE A 252 24.91 18.45 0.28
C PHE A 252 25.04 19.85 -0.37
N LYS A 253 24.06 20.73 -0.11
CA LYS A 253 24.12 22.13 -0.56
C LYS A 253 25.29 22.89 0.05
N ALA A 254 25.60 22.67 1.33
CA ALA A 254 26.70 23.33 2.01
C ALA A 254 28.05 22.95 1.38
N MET A 255 28.26 21.66 1.08
CA MET A 255 29.45 21.20 0.36
C MET A 255 29.58 21.86 -1.03
N LEU A 256 28.47 22.00 -1.78
CA LEU A 256 28.48 22.70 -3.07
C LEU A 256 28.87 24.18 -2.93
N ILE A 257 28.37 24.89 -1.93
CA ILE A 257 28.70 26.30 -1.69
C ILE A 257 30.18 26.47 -1.29
N ALA A 258 30.73 25.47 -0.59
CA ALA A 258 32.12 25.46 -0.14
C ALA A 258 33.11 24.92 -1.19
N ASP A 259 32.65 24.56 -2.40
CA ASP A 259 33.45 23.88 -3.43
C ASP A 259 34.12 22.58 -2.93
N ASP A 260 33.53 21.89 -1.94
CA ASP A 260 34.03 20.62 -1.39
C ASP A 260 33.61 19.43 -2.28
N TYR A 261 34.15 19.38 -3.49
CA TYR A 261 33.86 18.32 -4.46
C TYR A 261 34.37 16.94 -4.03
N GLU A 262 35.43 16.89 -3.21
CA GLU A 262 35.92 15.66 -2.60
C GLU A 262 34.94 15.11 -1.56
N GLY A 263 34.36 15.98 -0.72
CA GLY A 263 33.28 15.63 0.20
C GLY A 263 32.05 15.10 -0.53
N ILE A 264 31.61 15.79 -1.58
CA ILE A 264 30.49 15.35 -2.44
C ILE A 264 30.75 13.96 -3.02
N TYR A 265 31.94 13.73 -3.57
CA TYR A 265 32.30 12.42 -4.13
C TYR A 265 32.23 11.31 -3.08
N LYS A 266 32.77 11.55 -1.88
CA LYS A 266 32.73 10.57 -0.77
C LYS A 266 31.31 10.26 -0.33
N GLU A 267 30.45 11.26 -0.22
CA GLU A 267 29.03 11.11 0.16
C GLU A 267 28.25 10.30 -0.89
N MET A 268 28.44 10.61 -2.18
CA MET A 268 27.81 9.85 -3.26
C MET A 268 28.34 8.40 -3.30
N ASN A 269 29.64 8.20 -3.10
CA ASN A 269 30.24 6.88 -3.11
C ASN A 269 29.84 6.02 -1.91
N SER A 270 29.67 6.61 -0.73
CA SER A 270 29.16 5.91 0.45
C SER A 270 27.70 5.50 0.24
N THR A 271 26.90 6.37 -0.38
CA THR A 271 25.49 6.12 -0.71
C THR A 271 25.32 5.05 -1.79
N ASN A 272 26.27 4.90 -2.72
CA ASN A 272 26.24 3.87 -3.77
C ASN A 272 26.16 2.43 -3.24
N LYS A 273 26.47 2.19 -1.95
CA LYS A 273 26.19 0.91 -1.26
C LYS A 273 24.71 0.51 -1.31
N ILE A 274 23.80 1.45 -1.57
CA ILE A 274 22.39 1.17 -1.81
C ILE A 274 22.17 0.16 -2.95
N LYS A 275 23.11 0.02 -3.89
CA LYS A 275 23.05 -1.00 -4.95
C LYS A 275 22.94 -2.42 -4.38
N GLU A 276 23.63 -2.72 -3.29
CA GLU A 276 23.55 -4.03 -2.62
C GLU A 276 22.15 -4.27 -2.04
N ILE A 277 21.56 -3.23 -1.45
CA ILE A 277 20.20 -3.26 -0.91
C ILE A 277 19.18 -3.48 -2.04
N LEU A 278 19.31 -2.75 -3.15
CA LEU A 278 18.41 -2.83 -4.29
C LEU A 278 18.50 -4.19 -5.01
N ASN A 279 19.69 -4.78 -5.12
CA ASN A 279 19.87 -6.12 -5.70
C ASN A 279 19.19 -7.22 -4.87
N GLY A 280 18.95 -6.98 -3.58
CA GLY A 280 18.18 -7.89 -2.72
C GLY A 280 16.65 -7.79 -2.90
N ILE A 281 16.14 -6.81 -3.66
CA ILE A 281 14.72 -6.67 -3.96
C ILE A 281 14.40 -7.52 -5.19
N PRO A 282 13.45 -8.49 -5.13
CA PRO A 282 13.10 -9.27 -6.31
C PRO A 282 12.54 -8.35 -7.39
N LEU A 283 13.19 -8.36 -8.55
CA LEU A 283 12.66 -7.72 -9.74
C LEU A 283 11.48 -8.55 -10.24
N ASN A 284 10.31 -7.92 -10.37
CA ASN A 284 9.28 -8.50 -11.23
C ASN A 284 9.81 -8.41 -12.65
N LYS A 285 10.29 -9.54 -13.19
CA LYS A 285 10.49 -9.64 -14.64
C LYS A 285 9.11 -9.44 -15.27
N LYS A 286 9.00 -8.39 -16.09
CA LYS A 286 7.84 -8.17 -16.96
C LYS A 286 7.64 -9.38 -17.87
#